data_AF-A0A7J9Q529-F1
#
_entry.id   AF-A0A7J9Q529-F1
#
_cell.length_a   1.000
_cell.length_b   1.000
_cell.length_c   1.000
_cell.angle_alpha   90.00
_cell.angle_beta   90.00
_cell.angle_gamma   90.00
#
_symmetry.space_group_name_H-M   'P 1'
#
loop_
_entity.id
_entity.type
_entity.pdbx_description
1 polymer ?
#
loop_
_entity_poly.entity_id
_entity_poly.type
_entity_poly.pdbx_seq_one_letter_code
_entity_poly.pdbx_strand_id
1 'polypeptide(L)'
;MQKPSFEELFLKQLPFESKNLTQEQKYAFNELKRRKEVIKTDIVTERNIELKEIYNELIKAKLSFKNIIDELSPSMLKDNSWRNKSFRRYDIKINVPSISGGRRHFVNEAVAYIKKVWLEMGFKEMQGPLLQTSFWNFDALFTAQDHPAREMQDTFFIKNPEKGKLPEKRFVDGVKNAHENGFKTGSLGWRYKWSPETAMKNVLRTHTTVLSARTIAALKKDNLPAKYFTVGKCFRNETVDWSHLFELCQVEGIVIDPDVNFKNLVGYLTEFYKKLGSEKVRIRPGYFPYTEMSAEVDVFHPVRKEWVELGGSGIFRPEVVKPLLGIEVPVLAWGLGMERAISMYYGITDIRDLYKNDLKQLREIKAWLK
;
A
#
# COMPACT_ATOMS: atom_id res chain seq x y z
N MET A 1 -48.07 45.02 -4.42
CA MET A 1 -47.76 43.63 -4.02
C MET A 1 -47.43 42.84 -5.27
N GLN A 2 -46.20 42.32 -5.40
CA GLN A 2 -45.81 41.46 -6.53
C GLN A 2 -46.62 40.16 -6.50
N LYS A 3 -47.14 39.74 -7.66
CA LYS A 3 -47.78 38.42 -7.78
C LYS A 3 -46.72 37.35 -7.51
N PRO A 4 -47.03 36.32 -6.70
CA PRO A 4 -46.09 35.24 -6.42
C PRO A 4 -45.72 34.50 -7.70
N SER A 5 -44.47 34.07 -7.79
CA SER A 5 -43.96 33.35 -8.96
C SER A 5 -44.54 31.93 -9.05
N PHE A 6 -44.50 31.33 -10.24
CA PHE A 6 -44.93 29.94 -10.43
C PHE A 6 -44.11 28.95 -9.57
N GLU A 7 -42.83 29.24 -9.32
CA GLU A 7 -41.97 28.46 -8.42
C GLU A 7 -42.44 28.51 -6.96
N GLU A 8 -42.83 29.69 -6.47
CA GLU A 8 -43.33 29.88 -5.09
C GLU A 8 -44.70 29.23 -4.87
N LEU A 9 -45.58 29.30 -5.88
CA LEU A 9 -46.88 28.63 -5.83
C LEU A 9 -46.70 27.10 -5.84
N PHE A 10 -45.74 26.59 -6.62
CA PHE A 10 -45.43 25.16 -6.67
C PHE A 10 -44.88 24.63 -5.34
N LEU A 11 -43.94 25.34 -4.69
CA LEU A 11 -43.38 24.95 -3.40
C LEU A 11 -44.43 24.90 -2.28
N LYS A 12 -45.41 25.81 -2.29
CA LYS A 12 -46.50 25.83 -1.29
C LYS A 12 -47.48 24.65 -1.40
N GLN A 13 -47.52 23.97 -2.55
CA GLN A 13 -48.48 22.91 -2.83
C GLN A 13 -47.87 21.50 -2.79
N LEU A 14 -46.60 21.37 -2.36
CA LEU A 14 -45.98 20.06 -2.16
C LEU A 14 -46.72 19.26 -1.07
N PRO A 15 -46.83 17.92 -1.19
CA PRO A 15 -46.20 17.04 -2.20
C PRO A 15 -47.06 16.79 -3.46
N PHE A 16 -46.40 16.55 -4.60
CA PHE A 16 -47.05 16.15 -5.87
C PHE A 16 -46.58 14.79 -6.37
N GLU A 17 -47.48 14.05 -7.03
CA GLU A 17 -47.10 12.90 -7.85
C GLU A 17 -46.59 13.36 -9.21
N SER A 18 -45.37 12.93 -9.58
CA SER A 18 -44.71 13.33 -10.83
C SER A 18 -45.50 13.01 -12.11
N LYS A 19 -46.42 12.03 -12.06
CA LYS A 19 -47.27 11.64 -13.20
C LYS A 19 -48.41 12.63 -13.48
N ASN A 20 -48.86 13.39 -12.48
CA ASN A 20 -50.09 14.20 -12.55
C ASN A 20 -49.86 15.71 -12.50
N LEU A 21 -48.67 16.19 -12.92
CA LEU A 21 -48.34 17.62 -12.94
C LEU A 21 -48.99 18.34 -14.13
N THR A 22 -49.60 19.50 -13.89
CA THR A 22 -50.04 20.43 -14.95
C THR A 22 -48.85 21.03 -15.69
N GLN A 23 -49.06 21.66 -16.86
CA GLN A 23 -47.96 22.24 -17.65
C GLN A 23 -47.15 23.29 -16.88
N GLU A 24 -47.82 24.15 -16.11
CA GLU A 24 -47.21 25.19 -15.28
C GLU A 24 -46.37 24.58 -14.14
N GLN A 25 -46.89 23.52 -13.51
CA GLN A 25 -46.20 22.78 -12.44
C GLN A 25 -44.99 22.00 -12.97
N LYS A 26 -45.06 21.46 -14.20
CA LYS A 26 -43.91 20.81 -14.87
C LYS A 26 -42.77 21.79 -15.13
N TYR A 27 -43.11 23.02 -15.55
CA TYR A 27 -42.12 24.07 -15.75
C TYR A 27 -41.41 24.42 -14.43
N ALA A 28 -42.18 24.69 -13.37
CA ALA A 28 -41.63 24.99 -12.05
C ALA A 28 -40.79 23.82 -11.49
N PHE A 29 -41.24 22.58 -11.63
CA PHE A 29 -40.52 21.38 -11.21
C PHE A 29 -39.15 21.26 -11.91
N ASN A 30 -39.08 21.45 -13.23
CA ASN A 30 -37.83 21.30 -13.98
C ASN A 30 -36.80 22.38 -13.62
N GLU A 31 -37.23 23.62 -13.40
CA GLU A 31 -36.33 24.70 -12.96
C GLU A 31 -35.83 24.47 -11.52
N LEU A 32 -36.73 24.10 -10.61
CA LEU A 32 -36.37 23.83 -9.20
C LEU A 32 -35.49 22.57 -9.07
N LYS A 33 -35.65 21.57 -9.94
CA LYS A 33 -34.80 20.37 -9.98
C LYS A 33 -33.34 20.67 -10.33
N ARG A 34 -33.09 21.72 -11.13
CA ARG A 34 -31.71 22.12 -11.51
C ARG A 34 -30.99 22.79 -10.34
N ARG A 35 -31.72 23.35 -9.38
CA ARG A 35 -31.16 23.97 -8.18
C ARG A 35 -30.96 22.88 -7.12
N LYS A 36 -29.72 22.67 -6.68
CA LYS A 36 -29.40 21.70 -5.62
C LYS A 36 -30.15 22.06 -4.33
N GLU A 37 -30.68 21.06 -3.64
CA GLU A 37 -31.32 21.13 -2.31
C GLU A 37 -32.71 21.79 -2.21
N VAL A 38 -33.37 22.13 -3.33
CA VAL A 38 -34.69 22.80 -3.29
C VAL A 38 -35.87 21.82 -3.30
N ILE A 39 -35.75 20.72 -4.05
CA ILE A 39 -36.79 19.67 -4.12
C ILE A 39 -36.18 18.29 -3.93
N LYS A 40 -36.87 17.43 -3.19
CA LYS A 40 -36.51 16.02 -2.99
C LYS A 40 -37.52 15.15 -3.72
N THR A 41 -37.03 14.28 -4.62
CA THR A 41 -37.87 13.32 -5.34
C THR A 41 -37.68 11.93 -4.75
N ASP A 42 -38.72 11.41 -4.10
CA ASP A 42 -38.72 10.03 -3.61
C ASP A 42 -39.39 9.12 -4.66
N ILE A 43 -38.76 7.98 -4.97
CA ILE A 43 -39.32 6.98 -5.90
C ILE A 43 -40.11 5.96 -5.08
N VAL A 44 -41.44 6.01 -5.16
CA VAL A 44 -42.32 5.02 -4.54
C VAL A 44 -42.63 3.93 -5.58
N THR A 45 -42.34 2.66 -5.24
CA THR A 45 -42.66 1.51 -6.10
C THR A 45 -43.87 0.78 -5.53
N GLU A 46 -45.03 0.93 -6.15
CA GLU A 46 -46.19 0.09 -5.87
C GLU A 46 -46.08 -1.22 -6.65
N ARG A 47 -46.21 -2.35 -5.95
CA ARG A 47 -46.23 -3.69 -6.56
C ARG A 47 -47.58 -4.31 -6.29
N ASN A 48 -48.38 -4.44 -7.35
CA ASN A 48 -49.62 -5.20 -7.31
C ASN A 48 -49.31 -6.66 -7.63
N ILE A 49 -49.70 -7.57 -6.73
CA ILE A 49 -49.55 -9.00 -6.91
C ILE A 49 -50.94 -9.56 -7.16
N GLU A 50 -51.12 -10.19 -8.32
CA GLU A 50 -52.35 -10.88 -8.68
C GLU A 50 -52.04 -12.37 -8.93
N LEU A 51 -52.89 -13.26 -8.43
CA LEU A 51 -52.75 -14.69 -8.62
C LEU A 51 -53.18 -15.07 -10.03
N LYS A 52 -52.26 -15.65 -10.81
CA LYS A 52 -52.55 -16.16 -12.16
C LYS A 52 -53.45 -17.39 -12.11
N GLU A 53 -54.20 -17.63 -13.19
CA GLU A 53 -55.11 -18.79 -13.36
C GLU A 53 -54.46 -20.16 -13.11
N ILE A 54 -53.15 -20.30 -13.36
CA ILE A 54 -52.32 -21.48 -13.01
C ILE A 54 -52.48 -21.91 -11.54
N TYR A 55 -52.76 -20.97 -10.64
CA TYR A 55 -52.99 -21.26 -9.22
C TYR A 55 -54.17 -22.21 -9.02
N ASN A 56 -55.27 -22.03 -9.76
CA ASN A 56 -56.46 -22.87 -9.66
C ASN A 56 -56.21 -24.29 -10.19
N GLU A 57 -55.33 -24.44 -11.18
CA GLU A 57 -54.88 -25.75 -11.67
C GLU A 57 -53.97 -26.46 -10.65
N LEU A 58 -53.03 -25.73 -10.03
CA LEU A 58 -52.12 -26.27 -9.02
C LEU A 58 -52.83 -26.74 -7.75
N ILE A 59 -53.90 -26.05 -7.32
CA ILE A 59 -54.73 -26.49 -6.19
C ILE A 59 -55.46 -27.80 -6.53
N LYS A 60 -56.00 -27.92 -7.75
CA LYS A 60 -56.68 -29.14 -8.21
C LYS A 60 -55.74 -30.34 -8.27
N ALA A 61 -54.46 -30.10 -8.57
CA ALA A 61 -53.44 -31.14 -8.68
C ALA A 61 -53.11 -31.86 -7.35
N LYS A 62 -53.65 -31.42 -6.19
CA LYS A 62 -53.46 -32.05 -4.86
C LYS A 62 -52.01 -32.52 -4.64
N LEU A 63 -51.04 -31.63 -4.87
CA LEU A 63 -49.61 -31.93 -4.66
C LEU A 63 -49.38 -32.35 -3.20
N SER A 64 -49.31 -33.67 -2.98
CA SER A 64 -49.07 -34.28 -1.67
C SER A 64 -47.57 -34.32 -1.40
N PHE A 65 -47.07 -33.34 -0.65
CA PHE A 65 -45.67 -33.30 -0.19
C PHE A 65 -45.37 -34.21 1.01
N LYS A 66 -46.32 -35.07 1.43
CA LYS A 66 -46.30 -35.75 2.74
C LYS A 66 -45.11 -36.69 3.00
N ASN A 67 -44.32 -37.06 1.99
CA ASN A 67 -43.22 -38.03 2.13
C ASN A 67 -41.85 -37.53 1.64
N ILE A 68 -41.70 -36.23 1.34
CA ILE A 68 -40.42 -35.67 0.90
C ILE A 68 -39.64 -35.14 2.11
N ILE A 69 -38.40 -35.57 2.26
CA ILE A 69 -37.45 -35.07 3.26
C ILE A 69 -36.34 -34.24 2.61
N ASP A 70 -36.02 -33.10 3.22
CA ASP A 70 -34.99 -32.16 2.75
C ASP A 70 -33.59 -32.51 3.30
N GLU A 71 -33.50 -32.87 4.58
CA GLU A 71 -32.24 -33.17 5.26
C GLU A 71 -32.38 -34.43 6.13
N LEU A 72 -31.29 -35.16 6.27
CA LEU A 72 -31.21 -36.40 7.02
C LEU A 72 -30.76 -36.09 8.45
N SER A 73 -31.63 -36.29 9.44
CA SER A 73 -31.30 -35.99 10.84
C SER A 73 -30.63 -37.17 11.56
N PRO A 74 -29.86 -36.92 12.64
CA PRO A 74 -29.31 -37.98 13.48
C PRO A 74 -30.36 -38.91 14.11
N SER A 75 -31.57 -38.41 14.39
CA SER A 75 -32.67 -39.24 14.92
C SER A 75 -33.21 -40.20 13.87
N MET A 76 -33.37 -39.75 12.63
CA MET A 76 -33.82 -40.60 11.51
C MET A 76 -32.84 -41.74 11.24
N LEU A 77 -31.53 -41.49 11.38
CA LEU A 77 -30.50 -42.52 11.25
C LEU A 77 -30.64 -43.62 12.32
N LYS A 78 -31.05 -43.25 13.55
CA LYS A 78 -31.21 -44.20 14.67
C LYS A 78 -32.46 -45.07 14.50
N ASP A 79 -33.57 -44.49 14.05
CA ASP A 79 -34.87 -45.18 13.97
C ASP A 79 -35.17 -45.78 12.57
N ASN A 80 -34.26 -45.64 11.60
CA ASN A 80 -34.41 -46.07 10.21
C ASN A 80 -35.63 -45.47 9.46
N SER A 81 -36.24 -44.40 9.98
CA SER A 81 -37.43 -43.77 9.40
C SER A 81 -37.19 -43.10 8.03
N TRP A 82 -35.93 -42.94 7.62
CA TRP A 82 -35.54 -42.37 6.32
C TRP A 82 -35.71 -43.36 5.14
N ARG A 83 -35.72 -44.68 5.40
CA ARG A 83 -35.71 -45.70 4.33
C ARG A 83 -36.96 -45.70 3.44
N ASN A 84 -38.10 -45.29 3.99
CA ASN A 84 -39.40 -45.29 3.30
C ASN A 84 -39.83 -43.89 2.82
N LYS A 85 -38.91 -42.90 2.83
CA LYS A 85 -39.18 -41.52 2.42
C LYS A 85 -38.43 -41.19 1.14
N SER A 86 -38.97 -40.27 0.34
CA SER A 86 -38.30 -39.75 -0.84
C SER A 86 -37.50 -38.50 -0.47
N PHE A 87 -36.29 -38.35 -1.01
CA PHE A 87 -35.49 -37.15 -0.77
C PHE A 87 -35.76 -36.10 -1.84
N ARG A 88 -35.79 -34.84 -1.43
CA ARG A 88 -35.78 -33.74 -2.40
C ARG A 88 -34.50 -33.82 -3.23
N ARG A 89 -34.62 -33.71 -4.55
CA ARG A 89 -33.44 -33.65 -5.43
C ARG A 89 -32.61 -32.42 -5.08
N TYR A 90 -31.33 -32.65 -4.78
CA TYR A 90 -30.37 -31.59 -4.53
C TYR A 90 -29.89 -30.99 -5.86
N ASP A 91 -30.12 -29.70 -6.06
CA ASP A 91 -29.61 -29.00 -7.23
C ASP A 91 -28.15 -28.60 -6.99
N ILE A 92 -27.23 -29.33 -7.62
CA ILE A 92 -25.78 -29.08 -7.54
C ILE A 92 -25.36 -27.73 -8.16
N LYS A 93 -26.25 -27.06 -8.89
CA LYS A 93 -25.99 -25.75 -9.51
C LYS A 93 -26.55 -24.59 -8.68
N ILE A 94 -27.24 -24.89 -7.57
CA ILE A 94 -27.82 -23.85 -6.74
C ILE A 94 -26.70 -22.99 -6.15
N ASN A 95 -26.89 -21.66 -6.16
CA ASN A 95 -25.95 -20.77 -5.52
C ASN A 95 -26.11 -20.93 -4.00
N VAL A 96 -25.05 -21.40 -3.34
CA VAL A 96 -25.02 -21.55 -1.89
C VAL A 96 -24.33 -20.33 -1.25
N PRO A 97 -24.72 -19.93 -0.03
CA PRO A 97 -24.01 -18.88 0.68
C PRO A 97 -22.52 -19.21 0.80
N SER A 98 -21.65 -18.28 0.42
CA SER A 98 -20.21 -18.44 0.59
C SER A 98 -19.87 -18.37 2.08
N ILE A 99 -19.19 -19.39 2.60
CA ILE A 99 -18.62 -19.35 3.95
C ILE A 99 -17.31 -18.57 3.88
N SER A 100 -17.21 -17.47 4.63
CA SER A 100 -15.97 -16.69 4.74
C SER A 100 -15.36 -16.84 6.12
N GLY A 101 -14.11 -17.31 6.19
CA GLY A 101 -13.33 -17.38 7.42
C GLY A 101 -12.56 -16.08 7.69
N GLY A 102 -11.84 -16.06 8.82
CA GLY A 102 -10.88 -14.99 9.09
C GLY A 102 -9.78 -14.94 8.02
N ARG A 103 -9.45 -13.74 7.55
CA ARG A 103 -8.42 -13.53 6.52
C ARG A 103 -7.41 -12.50 6.96
N ARG A 104 -6.15 -12.69 6.54
CA ARG A 104 -5.12 -11.67 6.65
C ARG A 104 -5.29 -10.67 5.52
N HIS A 105 -4.85 -9.44 5.77
CA HIS A 105 -4.82 -8.43 4.72
C HIS A 105 -3.82 -8.87 3.63
N PHE A 106 -4.22 -8.83 2.36
CA PHE A 106 -3.40 -9.34 1.24
C PHE A 106 -2.05 -8.60 1.10
N VAL A 107 -1.99 -7.30 1.39
CA VAL A 107 -0.72 -6.57 1.51
C VAL A 107 0.18 -7.16 2.60
N ASN A 108 -0.37 -7.53 3.75
CA ASN A 108 0.41 -8.15 4.84
C ASN A 108 0.88 -9.57 4.48
N GLU A 109 0.11 -10.32 3.69
CA GLU A 109 0.55 -11.60 3.13
C GLU A 109 1.74 -11.40 2.20
N ALA A 110 1.67 -10.43 1.29
CA ALA A 110 2.78 -10.06 0.42
C ALA A 110 4.01 -9.62 1.23
N VAL A 111 3.82 -8.82 2.29
CA VAL A 111 4.92 -8.37 3.18
C VAL A 111 5.58 -9.59 3.82
N ALA A 112 4.79 -10.51 4.37
CA ALA A 112 5.31 -11.73 4.99
C ALA A 112 6.09 -12.58 3.98
N TYR A 113 5.62 -12.69 2.74
CA TYR A 113 6.31 -13.40 1.68
C TYR A 113 7.66 -12.75 1.32
N ILE A 114 7.69 -11.43 1.10
CA ILE A 114 8.94 -10.71 0.79
C ILE A 114 9.94 -10.85 1.95
N LYS A 115 9.49 -10.74 3.20
CA LYS A 115 10.35 -10.97 4.37
C LYS A 115 10.94 -12.37 4.35
N LYS A 116 10.12 -13.39 4.06
CA LYS A 116 10.56 -14.78 3.94
C LYS A 116 11.65 -14.94 2.86
N VAL A 117 11.48 -14.33 1.69
CA VAL A 117 12.47 -14.38 0.60
C VAL A 117 13.83 -13.83 1.06
N TRP A 118 13.85 -12.68 1.74
CA TRP A 118 15.10 -12.10 2.24
C TRP A 118 15.75 -12.95 3.34
N LEU A 119 14.95 -13.52 4.24
CA LEU A 119 15.44 -14.46 5.26
C LEU A 119 16.07 -15.71 4.63
N GLU A 120 15.46 -16.28 3.59
CA GLU A 120 16.02 -17.40 2.84
C GLU A 120 17.32 -17.04 2.10
N MET A 121 17.48 -15.79 1.70
CA MET A 121 18.73 -15.26 1.11
C MET A 121 19.81 -14.95 2.15
N GLY A 122 19.55 -15.24 3.44
CA GLY A 122 20.50 -15.08 4.54
C GLY A 122 20.59 -13.65 5.09
N PHE A 123 19.56 -12.81 4.87
CA PHE A 123 19.52 -11.45 5.41
C PHE A 123 18.89 -11.43 6.81
N LYS A 124 19.37 -10.53 7.66
CA LYS A 124 18.80 -10.27 8.99
C LYS A 124 17.86 -9.07 8.97
N GLU A 125 16.69 -9.18 9.58
CA GLU A 125 15.73 -8.08 9.62
C GLU A 125 16.20 -6.95 10.55
N MET A 126 16.15 -5.71 10.05
CA MET A 126 16.34 -4.47 10.80
C MET A 126 15.00 -3.94 11.27
N GLN A 127 15.00 -3.29 12.43
CA GLN A 127 13.82 -2.62 12.95
C GLN A 127 14.20 -1.23 13.46
N GLY A 128 13.23 -0.32 13.46
CA GLY A 128 13.40 0.98 14.08
C GLY A 128 12.16 1.84 13.99
N PRO A 129 12.18 3.00 14.68
CA PRO A 129 11.00 3.83 14.84
C PRO A 129 10.60 4.52 13.53
N LEU A 130 9.33 4.91 13.45
CA LEU A 130 8.78 5.74 12.37
C LEU A 130 9.24 7.19 12.51
N LEU A 131 9.32 7.68 13.75
CA LEU A 131 9.86 8.98 14.10
C LEU A 131 11.39 8.96 14.01
N GLN A 132 11.96 9.89 13.26
CA GLN A 132 13.40 10.03 13.10
C GLN A 132 13.80 11.50 13.23
N THR A 133 15.03 11.75 13.66
CA THR A 133 15.63 13.08 13.48
C THR A 133 16.06 13.25 12.02
N SER A 134 16.04 14.48 11.51
CA SER A 134 16.60 14.83 10.20
C SER A 134 18.04 14.37 10.04
N PHE A 135 18.79 14.31 11.15
CA PHE A 135 20.11 13.71 11.19
C PHE A 135 20.11 12.30 10.60
N TRP A 136 19.29 11.40 11.13
CA TRP A 136 19.24 10.02 10.67
C TRP A 136 18.52 9.90 9.32
N ASN A 137 17.48 10.70 9.12
CA ASN A 137 16.69 10.63 7.89
C ASN A 137 17.44 11.12 6.65
N PHE A 138 18.35 12.08 6.82
CA PHE A 138 18.98 12.74 5.68
C PHE A 138 20.48 12.95 5.86
N ASP A 139 20.93 13.57 6.97
CA ASP A 139 22.33 13.99 7.12
C ASP A 139 23.29 12.78 7.13
N ALA A 140 22.94 11.72 7.87
CA ALA A 140 23.69 10.47 7.95
C ALA A 140 23.80 9.75 6.61
N LEU A 141 22.90 10.05 5.67
CA LEU A 141 22.89 9.55 4.30
C LEU A 141 23.48 10.57 3.32
N PHE A 142 24.30 11.51 3.81
CA PHE A 142 24.99 12.49 2.99
C PHE A 142 24.08 13.36 2.09
N THR A 143 22.77 13.40 2.37
CA THR A 143 21.83 14.27 1.66
C THR A 143 21.97 15.70 2.17
N ALA A 144 22.32 16.66 1.32
CA ALA A 144 22.54 18.05 1.69
C ALA A 144 21.34 18.69 2.42
N GLN A 145 21.60 19.71 3.25
CA GLN A 145 20.58 20.36 4.08
C GLN A 145 19.59 21.26 3.31
N ASP A 146 19.98 21.72 2.12
CA ASP A 146 19.20 22.50 1.16
C ASP A 146 18.54 21.63 0.09
N HIS A 147 18.61 20.29 0.22
CA HIS A 147 18.04 19.38 -0.75
C HIS A 147 16.49 19.47 -0.77
N PRO A 148 15.83 19.54 -1.95
CA PRO A 148 14.38 19.71 -2.07
C PRO A 148 13.56 18.70 -1.27
N ALA A 149 13.99 17.44 -1.23
CA ALA A 149 13.32 16.39 -0.43
C ALA A 149 13.21 16.70 1.08
N ARG A 150 13.96 17.67 1.61
CA ARG A 150 13.88 18.13 3.02
C ARG A 150 12.87 19.26 3.23
N GLU A 151 12.24 19.74 2.17
CA GLU A 151 11.27 20.81 2.28
C GLU A 151 9.92 20.31 2.81
N MET A 152 9.13 21.23 3.34
CA MET A 152 7.83 20.92 3.95
C MET A 152 6.84 20.33 2.93
N GLN A 153 6.99 20.64 1.63
CA GLN A 153 6.15 20.03 0.60
C GLN A 153 6.41 18.53 0.41
N ASP A 154 7.59 18.01 0.77
CA ASP A 154 7.96 16.61 0.51
C ASP A 154 8.01 15.77 1.80
N THR A 155 8.26 16.40 2.95
CA THR A 155 8.48 15.71 4.22
C THR A 155 7.53 16.15 5.33
N PHE A 156 6.96 15.16 6.05
CA PHE A 156 6.20 15.42 7.26
C PHE A 156 7.12 15.72 8.45
N PHE A 157 7.27 17.01 8.75
CA PHE A 157 7.89 17.49 9.99
C PHE A 157 6.94 17.35 11.18
N ILE A 158 7.51 17.03 12.34
CA ILE A 158 6.75 16.85 13.57
C ILE A 158 6.66 18.16 14.33
N LYS A 159 5.44 18.54 14.73
CA LYS A 159 5.22 19.75 15.55
C LYS A 159 5.53 19.51 17.04
N ASN A 160 5.22 18.33 17.57
CA ASN A 160 5.48 17.99 18.97
C ASN A 160 5.83 16.49 19.11
N PRO A 161 7.05 16.12 19.53
CA PRO A 161 8.20 17.00 19.79
C PRO A 161 8.85 17.49 18.49
N GLU A 162 9.08 18.81 18.35
CA GLU A 162 9.70 19.40 17.15
C GLU A 162 11.16 18.96 16.96
N LYS A 163 11.92 18.86 18.06
CA LYS A 163 13.34 18.51 18.05
C LYS A 163 13.58 17.20 18.79
N GLY A 164 14.42 16.36 18.22
CA GLY A 164 14.92 15.13 18.83
C GLY A 164 16.37 15.26 19.30
N LYS A 165 16.85 14.20 19.95
CA LYS A 165 18.24 14.11 20.43
C LYS A 165 19.15 13.61 19.30
N LEU A 166 20.24 14.33 19.06
CA LEU A 166 21.31 13.86 18.17
C LEU A 166 22.01 12.63 18.77
N PRO A 167 22.57 11.74 17.92
CA PRO A 167 23.32 10.59 18.41
C PRO A 167 24.65 11.01 19.04
N GLU A 168 25.49 10.02 19.36
CA GLU A 168 26.82 10.26 19.93
C GLU A 168 27.63 11.27 19.11
N LYS A 169 28.38 12.12 19.82
CA LYS A 169 29.15 13.22 19.24
C LYS A 169 30.07 12.77 18.10
N ARG A 170 30.64 11.56 18.19
CA ARG A 170 31.47 10.96 17.13
C ARG A 170 30.74 10.90 15.78
N PHE A 171 29.48 10.46 15.76
CA PHE A 171 28.70 10.38 14.52
C PHE A 171 28.34 11.77 14.01
N VAL A 172 27.94 12.67 14.90
CA VAL A 172 27.58 14.05 14.55
C VAL A 172 28.78 14.78 13.94
N ASP A 173 29.95 14.72 14.58
CA ASP A 173 31.17 15.36 14.10
C ASP A 173 31.65 14.72 12.79
N GLY A 174 31.56 13.38 12.66
CA GLY A 174 31.91 12.67 11.43
C GLY A 174 31.03 13.10 10.24
N VAL A 175 29.71 13.10 10.43
CA VAL A 175 28.74 13.53 9.40
C VAL A 175 28.92 15.01 9.08
N LYS A 176 29.02 15.88 10.09
CA LYS A 176 29.31 17.30 9.89
C LYS A 176 30.53 17.49 8.99
N ASN A 177 31.66 16.87 9.34
CA ASN A 177 32.88 17.01 8.54
C ASN A 177 32.71 16.43 7.13
N ALA A 178 31.99 15.31 6.96
CA ALA A 178 31.72 14.76 5.64
C ALA A 178 30.96 15.77 4.76
N HIS A 179 29.94 16.43 5.32
CA HIS A 179 29.18 17.48 4.63
C HIS A 179 30.00 18.74 4.35
N GLU A 180 30.77 19.24 5.31
CA GLU A 180 31.48 20.53 5.16
C GLU A 180 32.75 20.40 4.29
N ASN A 181 33.52 19.33 4.46
CA ASN A 181 34.86 19.17 3.87
C ASN A 181 35.18 17.78 3.32
N GLY A 182 34.19 16.88 3.23
CA GLY A 182 34.36 15.53 2.70
C GLY A 182 34.99 14.54 3.69
N PHE A 183 35.40 14.97 4.88
CA PHE A 183 36.05 14.14 5.88
C PHE A 183 37.32 13.45 5.33
N LYS A 184 37.58 12.19 5.69
CA LYS A 184 38.74 11.39 5.24
C LYS A 184 38.38 10.48 4.05
N THR A 185 37.53 10.98 3.15
CA THR A 185 37.03 10.18 2.02
C THR A 185 37.75 10.47 0.71
N GLY A 186 38.43 11.63 0.60
CA GLY A 186 38.92 12.16 -0.68
C GLY A 186 37.89 13.03 -1.41
N SER A 187 36.66 13.10 -0.90
CA SER A 187 35.63 14.04 -1.35
C SER A 187 35.93 15.46 -0.89
N LEU A 188 35.34 16.44 -1.58
CA LEU A 188 35.38 17.85 -1.18
C LEU A 188 34.21 18.22 -0.23
N GLY A 189 33.29 17.29 0.02
CA GLY A 189 32.03 17.57 0.71
C GLY A 189 31.10 18.46 -0.13
N TRP A 190 30.02 18.92 0.49
CA TRP A 190 29.07 19.87 -0.09
C TRP A 190 29.50 21.33 0.05
N ARG A 191 30.52 21.62 0.88
CA ARG A 191 31.12 22.96 1.05
C ARG A 191 30.16 24.04 1.54
N TYR A 192 29.16 23.67 2.34
CA TYR A 192 28.33 24.59 3.11
C TYR A 192 28.62 24.44 4.61
N LYS A 193 28.03 25.31 5.44
CA LYS A 193 28.12 25.20 6.90
C LYS A 193 26.98 24.34 7.45
N TRP A 194 27.31 23.20 8.04
CA TRP A 194 26.31 22.25 8.51
C TRP A 194 25.64 22.73 9.81
N SER A 195 24.31 22.72 9.84
CA SER A 195 23.52 23.18 10.99
C SER A 195 23.06 22.01 11.87
N PRO A 196 23.44 21.96 13.17
CA PRO A 196 22.90 20.97 14.10
C PRO A 196 21.41 21.19 14.37
N GLU A 197 20.91 22.42 14.31
CA GLU A 197 19.49 22.71 14.56
C GLU A 197 18.58 22.08 13.50
N THR A 198 19.00 22.12 12.23
CA THR A 198 18.29 21.46 11.13
C THR A 198 18.29 19.95 11.31
N ALA A 199 19.42 19.39 11.74
CA ALA A 199 19.57 17.95 11.98
C ALA A 199 18.76 17.44 13.18
N MET A 200 18.46 18.32 14.15
CA MET A 200 17.64 17.99 15.32
C MET A 200 16.14 17.93 15.01
N LYS A 201 15.65 18.53 13.92
CA LYS A 201 14.22 18.51 13.60
C LYS A 201 13.72 17.07 13.44
N ASN A 202 12.56 16.77 14.01
CA ASN A 202 11.94 15.46 13.89
C ASN A 202 11.07 15.38 12.63
N VAL A 203 11.12 14.24 11.96
CA VAL A 203 10.35 13.91 10.78
C VAL A 203 9.75 12.51 10.91
N LEU A 204 8.64 12.27 10.22
CA LEU A 204 8.28 10.89 9.88
C LEU A 204 9.26 10.40 8.82
N ARG A 205 9.81 9.19 9.01
CA ARG A 205 10.83 8.68 8.10
C ARG A 205 10.31 8.63 6.66
N THR A 206 11.06 9.20 5.72
CA THR A 206 10.65 9.30 4.31
C THR A 206 11.02 8.08 3.47
N HIS A 207 11.94 7.27 4.00
CA HIS A 207 12.40 6.01 3.44
C HIS A 207 12.96 5.11 4.55
N THR A 208 13.13 3.83 4.26
CA THR A 208 13.68 2.85 5.22
C THR A 208 15.21 2.83 5.28
N THR A 209 15.91 3.51 4.36
CA THR A 209 17.39 3.68 4.35
C THR A 209 17.93 4.29 5.65
N VAL A 210 17.08 4.96 6.43
CA VAL A 210 17.42 5.44 7.79
C VAL A 210 17.79 4.29 8.71
N LEU A 211 17.11 3.15 8.59
CA LEU A 211 17.40 1.96 9.36
C LEU A 211 18.75 1.36 8.93
N SER A 212 19.11 1.47 7.65
CA SER A 212 20.42 1.10 7.13
C SER A 212 21.52 1.94 7.79
N ALA A 213 21.38 3.26 7.82
CA ALA A 213 22.35 4.16 8.46
C ALA A 213 22.51 3.86 9.97
N ARG A 214 21.39 3.66 10.69
CA ARG A 214 21.43 3.32 12.12
C ARG A 214 22.06 1.95 12.36
N THR A 215 21.82 0.99 11.48
CA THR A 215 22.42 -0.34 11.58
C THR A 215 23.93 -0.27 11.35
N ILE A 216 24.38 0.45 10.32
CA ILE A 216 25.80 0.67 10.05
C ILE A 216 26.49 1.33 11.25
N ALA A 217 25.87 2.35 11.85
CA ALA A 217 26.41 3.02 13.04
C ALA A 217 26.54 2.11 14.27
N ALA A 218 25.72 1.05 14.36
CA ALA A 218 25.74 0.10 15.46
C ALA A 218 26.66 -1.11 15.22
N LEU A 219 27.16 -1.30 13.99
CA LEU A 219 28.02 -2.42 13.63
C LEU A 219 29.46 -2.23 14.13
N LYS A 220 30.10 -3.33 14.51
CA LYS A 220 31.55 -3.41 14.73
C LYS A 220 32.22 -4.09 13.55
N LYS A 221 33.53 -3.85 13.36
CA LYS A 221 34.31 -4.46 12.26
C LYS A 221 34.25 -5.99 12.27
N ASP A 222 34.28 -6.59 13.46
CA ASP A 222 34.23 -8.04 13.64
C ASP A 222 32.87 -8.66 13.25
N ASN A 223 31.85 -7.83 12.98
CA ASN A 223 30.55 -8.30 12.50
C ASN A 223 30.48 -8.45 10.98
N LEU A 224 31.55 -8.13 10.24
CA LEU A 224 31.59 -8.20 8.79
C LEU A 224 32.07 -9.58 8.30
N PRO A 225 31.50 -10.12 7.21
CA PRO A 225 30.47 -9.52 6.36
C PRO A 225 29.06 -9.62 6.97
N ALA A 226 28.19 -8.66 6.62
CA ALA A 226 26.83 -8.62 7.15
C ALA A 226 25.78 -8.28 6.09
N LYS A 227 24.58 -8.87 6.22
CA LYS A 227 23.44 -8.69 5.32
C LYS A 227 22.21 -8.34 6.12
N TYR A 228 21.56 -7.24 5.76
CA TYR A 228 20.41 -6.74 6.49
C TYR A 228 19.30 -6.30 5.55
N PHE A 229 18.06 -6.47 5.97
CA PHE A 229 16.89 -6.00 5.21
C PHE A 229 15.81 -5.45 6.13
N THR A 230 14.86 -4.71 5.59
CA THR A 230 13.63 -4.35 6.29
C THR A 230 12.50 -4.18 5.30
N VAL A 231 11.29 -4.51 5.72
CA VAL A 231 10.07 -4.16 5.01
C VAL A 231 9.27 -3.29 5.94
N GLY A 232 9.18 -1.99 5.64
CA GLY A 232 8.68 -1.01 6.59
C GLY A 232 7.98 0.17 5.95
N LYS A 233 7.00 0.71 6.69
CA LYS A 233 6.26 1.92 6.30
C LYS A 233 7.16 3.15 6.30
N CYS A 234 7.00 4.03 5.34
CA CYS A 234 7.58 5.38 5.30
C CYS A 234 6.54 6.37 4.77
N PHE A 235 6.81 7.65 5.00
CA PHE A 235 5.83 8.71 4.80
C PHE A 235 6.41 9.82 3.95
N ARG A 236 5.65 10.26 2.95
CA ARG A 236 6.01 11.39 2.08
C ARG A 236 4.81 12.32 1.99
N ASN A 237 5.05 13.62 2.00
CA ASN A 237 4.00 14.61 1.90
C ASN A 237 3.53 14.78 0.44
N GLU A 238 3.26 13.66 -0.23
CA GLU A 238 2.78 13.64 -1.61
C GLU A 238 1.26 13.78 -1.65
N THR A 239 0.76 14.44 -2.69
CA THR A 239 -0.68 14.52 -2.94
C THR A 239 -1.22 13.12 -3.23
N VAL A 240 -2.23 12.69 -2.49
CA VAL A 240 -2.85 11.38 -2.69
C VAL A 240 -3.59 11.35 -4.02
N ASP A 241 -3.17 10.45 -4.89
CA ASP A 241 -3.83 10.20 -6.17
C ASP A 241 -3.94 8.68 -6.44
N TRP A 242 -4.23 8.29 -7.68
CA TRP A 242 -4.38 6.89 -8.09
C TRP A 242 -3.05 6.12 -8.15
N SER A 243 -1.91 6.84 -8.16
CA SER A 243 -0.53 6.34 -8.27
C SER A 243 0.36 6.65 -7.07
N HIS A 244 0.01 7.62 -6.24
CA HIS A 244 0.79 8.12 -5.10
C HIS A 244 0.00 8.07 -3.80
N LEU A 245 0.66 7.59 -2.74
CA LEU A 245 0.15 7.59 -1.37
C LEU A 245 1.12 8.34 -0.46
N PHE A 246 0.59 8.99 0.57
CA PHE A 246 1.42 9.60 1.61
C PHE A 246 2.11 8.56 2.52
N GLU A 247 1.58 7.33 2.57
CA GLU A 247 2.14 6.18 3.30
C GLU A 247 2.47 5.08 2.28
N LEU A 248 3.70 4.59 2.31
CA LEU A 248 4.16 3.49 1.47
C LEU A 248 5.05 2.51 2.24
N CYS A 249 5.13 1.28 1.78
CA CYS A 249 5.92 0.21 2.34
C CYS A 249 7.16 -0.01 1.45
N GLN A 250 8.32 0.34 1.97
CA GLN A 250 9.58 0.19 1.28
C GLN A 250 10.30 -1.08 1.74
N VAL A 251 10.85 -1.80 0.78
CA VAL A 251 11.72 -2.96 0.97
C VAL A 251 13.17 -2.48 0.82
N GLU A 252 13.88 -2.42 1.93
CA GLU A 252 15.28 -2.03 1.96
C GLU A 252 16.17 -3.25 2.15
N GLY A 253 17.35 -3.25 1.54
CA GLY A 253 18.41 -4.18 1.90
C GLY A 253 19.79 -3.57 1.76
N ILE A 254 20.71 -4.04 2.60
CA ILE A 254 22.12 -3.70 2.56
C ILE A 254 23.01 -4.94 2.71
N VAL A 255 24.15 -4.90 2.03
CA VAL A 255 25.23 -5.90 2.16
C VAL A 255 26.53 -5.14 2.42
N ILE A 256 27.13 -5.38 3.58
CA ILE A 256 28.39 -4.76 4.01
C ILE A 256 29.48 -5.83 3.98
N ASP A 257 30.43 -5.67 3.07
CA ASP A 257 31.45 -6.69 2.81
C ASP A 257 32.64 -6.04 2.07
N PRO A 258 33.90 -6.30 2.46
CA PRO A 258 35.06 -5.80 1.73
C PRO A 258 35.19 -6.36 0.29
N ASP A 259 34.62 -7.53 0.01
CA ASP A 259 34.81 -8.24 -1.26
C ASP A 259 33.68 -8.03 -2.28
N VAL A 260 32.67 -7.22 -1.95
CA VAL A 260 31.54 -6.97 -2.86
C VAL A 260 31.76 -5.79 -3.80
N ASN A 261 31.20 -5.93 -5.00
CA ASN A 261 31.21 -4.91 -6.04
C ASN A 261 29.84 -4.81 -6.72
N PHE A 262 29.73 -3.96 -7.75
CA PHE A 262 28.48 -3.71 -8.46
C PHE A 262 27.88 -4.99 -9.10
N LYS A 263 28.68 -5.97 -9.54
CA LYS A 263 28.14 -7.24 -10.07
C LYS A 263 27.39 -8.02 -9.00
N ASN A 264 27.85 -7.97 -7.74
CA ASN A 264 27.15 -8.59 -6.63
C ASN A 264 25.80 -7.91 -6.39
N LEU A 265 25.71 -6.57 -6.49
CA LEU A 265 24.45 -5.83 -6.37
C LEU A 265 23.43 -6.32 -7.41
N VAL A 266 23.83 -6.37 -8.67
CA VAL A 266 23.00 -6.89 -9.77
C VAL A 266 22.58 -8.34 -9.50
N GLY A 267 23.50 -9.18 -9.00
CA GLY A 267 23.23 -10.56 -8.64
C GLY A 267 22.16 -10.71 -7.55
N TYR A 268 22.28 -9.97 -6.45
CA TYR A 268 21.29 -9.99 -5.37
C TYR A 268 19.90 -9.57 -5.83
N LEU A 269 19.81 -8.48 -6.59
CA LEU A 269 18.53 -7.98 -7.11
C LEU A 269 17.91 -8.94 -8.13
N THR A 270 18.73 -9.52 -9.02
CA THR A 270 18.26 -10.49 -10.00
C THR A 270 17.71 -11.75 -9.31
N GLU A 271 18.43 -12.28 -8.32
CA GLU A 271 17.98 -13.46 -7.58
C GLU A 271 16.73 -13.18 -6.74
N PHE A 272 16.66 -12.01 -6.11
CA PHE A 272 15.47 -11.57 -5.37
C PHE A 272 14.23 -11.54 -6.26
N TYR A 273 14.30 -10.86 -7.42
CA TYR A 273 13.16 -10.78 -8.33
C TYR A 273 12.83 -12.11 -9.00
N LYS A 274 13.82 -12.96 -9.24
CA LYS A 274 13.60 -14.34 -9.72
C LYS A 274 12.79 -15.15 -8.70
N LYS A 275 13.11 -15.05 -7.40
CA LYS A 275 12.31 -15.65 -6.30
C LYS A 275 10.92 -15.04 -6.16
N LEU A 276 10.73 -13.79 -6.59
CA LEU A 276 9.40 -13.18 -6.73
C LEU A 276 8.68 -13.59 -8.04
N GLY A 277 9.23 -14.49 -8.85
CA GLY A 277 8.63 -14.98 -10.09
C GLY A 277 8.80 -14.05 -11.29
N SER A 278 9.79 -13.16 -11.26
CA SER A 278 10.13 -12.23 -12.34
C SER A 278 11.47 -12.59 -12.96
N GLU A 279 11.47 -13.16 -14.16
CA GLU A 279 12.72 -13.64 -14.82
C GLU A 279 13.50 -12.52 -15.53
N LYS A 280 12.83 -11.44 -15.92
CA LYS A 280 13.42 -10.34 -16.68
C LYS A 280 13.59 -9.11 -15.79
N VAL A 281 14.82 -8.91 -15.35
CA VAL A 281 15.26 -7.75 -14.55
C VAL A 281 16.19 -6.91 -15.40
N ARG A 282 16.00 -5.59 -15.38
CA ARG A 282 16.86 -4.62 -16.06
C ARG A 282 17.38 -3.62 -15.04
N ILE A 283 18.67 -3.34 -15.12
CA ILE A 283 19.37 -2.35 -14.30
C ILE A 283 19.80 -1.22 -15.22
N ARG A 284 19.45 0.02 -14.88
CA ARG A 284 19.82 1.22 -15.64
C ARG A 284 20.40 2.28 -14.73
N PRO A 285 21.32 3.15 -15.20
CA PRO A 285 21.84 4.23 -14.37
C PRO A 285 20.72 5.12 -13.82
N GLY A 286 20.86 5.53 -12.57
CA GLY A 286 20.01 6.49 -11.88
C GLY A 286 20.86 7.42 -11.02
N TYR A 287 20.23 8.34 -10.29
CA TYR A 287 20.92 9.23 -9.36
C TYR A 287 20.25 9.21 -8.00
N PHE A 288 21.04 8.89 -6.96
CA PHE A 288 20.63 9.02 -5.56
C PHE A 288 21.76 9.66 -4.75
N PRO A 289 21.48 10.62 -3.84
CA PRO A 289 22.53 11.37 -3.14
C PRO A 289 23.49 10.52 -2.30
N TYR A 290 23.01 9.43 -1.71
CA TYR A 290 23.77 8.56 -0.81
C TYR A 290 24.51 7.42 -1.52
N THR A 291 24.33 7.21 -2.84
CA THR A 291 24.99 6.11 -3.56
C THR A 291 25.84 6.57 -4.74
N GLU A 292 26.96 5.90 -4.93
CA GLU A 292 27.73 5.86 -6.17
C GLU A 292 27.39 4.60 -6.96
N MET A 293 27.64 4.63 -8.28
CA MET A 293 27.14 3.62 -9.22
C MET A 293 25.63 3.39 -9.02
N SER A 294 24.90 4.50 -8.84
CA SER A 294 23.46 4.52 -8.64
C SER A 294 22.73 3.93 -9.83
N ALA A 295 21.78 3.05 -9.56
CA ALA A 295 21.03 2.34 -10.57
C ALA A 295 19.57 2.12 -10.17
N GLU A 296 18.68 2.25 -11.14
CA GLU A 296 17.26 1.91 -11.01
C GLU A 296 17.02 0.48 -11.49
N VAL A 297 16.07 -0.18 -10.84
CA VAL A 297 15.73 -1.59 -11.08
C VAL A 297 14.34 -1.67 -11.69
N ASP A 298 14.29 -2.20 -12.91
CA ASP A 298 13.04 -2.41 -13.63
C ASP A 298 12.77 -3.92 -13.77
N VAL A 299 11.49 -4.29 -13.72
CA VAL A 299 11.00 -5.64 -14.00
C VAL A 299 10.03 -5.62 -15.17
N PHE A 300 10.13 -6.61 -16.05
CA PHE A 300 9.23 -6.71 -17.19
C PHE A 300 7.85 -7.25 -16.77
N HIS A 301 6.79 -6.52 -17.11
CA HIS A 301 5.41 -6.96 -16.92
C HIS A 301 4.99 -7.87 -18.08
N PRO A 302 4.74 -9.19 -17.88
CA PRO A 302 4.47 -10.11 -18.98
C PRO A 302 3.14 -9.83 -19.70
N VAL A 303 2.11 -9.43 -18.96
CA VAL A 303 0.78 -9.10 -19.51
C VAL A 303 0.78 -7.76 -20.26
N ARG A 304 1.28 -6.68 -19.65
CA ARG A 304 1.30 -5.33 -20.24
C ARG A 304 2.43 -5.14 -21.27
N LYS A 305 3.41 -6.05 -21.30
CA LYS A 305 4.59 -6.03 -22.16
C LYS A 305 5.43 -4.75 -22.02
N GLU A 306 5.54 -4.23 -20.80
CA GLU A 306 6.28 -3.01 -20.49
C GLU A 306 7.28 -3.22 -19.35
N TRP A 307 8.26 -2.33 -19.22
CA TRP A 307 9.18 -2.31 -18.08
C TRP A 307 8.61 -1.43 -16.98
N VAL A 308 8.54 -1.97 -15.77
CA VAL A 308 8.05 -1.25 -14.60
C VAL A 308 9.21 -1.02 -13.63
N GLU A 309 9.48 0.24 -13.31
CA GLU A 309 10.45 0.63 -12.30
C GLU A 309 9.95 0.27 -10.91
N LEU A 310 10.76 -0.48 -10.16
CA LEU A 310 10.44 -0.96 -8.82
C LEU A 310 11.31 -0.35 -7.72
N GLY A 311 12.32 0.45 -8.06
CA GLY A 311 13.05 1.24 -7.07
C GLY A 311 14.51 1.50 -7.42
N GLY A 312 15.21 2.08 -6.45
CA GLY A 312 16.60 2.51 -6.55
C GLY A 312 17.56 1.54 -5.86
N SER A 313 18.79 1.53 -6.34
CA SER A 313 19.90 0.74 -5.81
C SER A 313 21.24 1.41 -6.07
N GLY A 314 22.29 0.97 -5.40
CA GLY A 314 23.64 1.44 -5.63
C GLY A 314 24.61 0.97 -4.56
N ILE A 315 25.78 1.58 -4.52
CA ILE A 315 26.78 1.36 -3.49
C ILE A 315 26.84 2.63 -2.65
N PHE A 316 26.67 2.55 -1.33
CA PHE A 316 26.72 3.75 -0.50
C PHE A 316 28.05 4.46 -0.67
N ARG A 317 27.97 5.78 -0.78
CA ARG A 317 29.16 6.60 -0.94
C ARG A 317 30.05 6.50 0.32
N PRO A 318 31.37 6.68 0.18
CA PRO A 318 32.29 6.70 1.32
C PRO A 318 31.93 7.75 2.39
N GLU A 319 31.30 8.87 2.01
CA GLU A 319 30.82 9.92 2.92
C GLU A 319 29.66 9.47 3.82
N VAL A 320 28.98 8.38 3.49
CA VAL A 320 27.99 7.72 4.36
C VAL A 320 28.67 6.71 5.27
N VAL A 321 29.49 5.83 4.69
CA VAL A 321 30.03 4.66 5.41
C VAL A 321 31.14 5.04 6.39
N LYS A 322 32.12 5.85 5.99
CA LYS A 322 33.28 6.16 6.85
C LYS A 322 32.89 6.90 8.14
N PRO A 323 31.99 7.90 8.15
CA PRO A 323 31.57 8.55 9.38
C PRO A 323 30.81 7.64 10.35
N LEU A 324 30.00 6.71 9.82
CA LEU A 324 29.15 5.84 10.62
C LEU A 324 29.90 4.59 11.11
N LEU A 325 30.68 3.93 10.27
CA LEU A 325 31.38 2.68 10.62
C LEU A 325 32.83 2.92 11.06
N GLY A 326 33.43 4.04 10.66
CA GLY A 326 34.83 4.37 10.95
C GLY A 326 35.85 3.68 10.04
N ILE A 327 35.39 2.93 9.03
CA ILE A 327 36.22 2.31 7.99
C ILE A 327 35.60 2.51 6.62
N GLU A 328 36.44 2.38 5.60
CA GLU A 328 36.00 2.25 4.22
C GLU A 328 35.67 0.79 3.93
N VAL A 329 34.42 0.51 3.58
CA VAL A 329 33.98 -0.81 3.12
C VAL A 329 32.81 -0.60 2.15
N PRO A 330 32.76 -1.32 1.02
CA PRO A 330 31.61 -1.28 0.15
C PRO A 330 30.33 -1.68 0.89
N VAL A 331 29.28 -0.89 0.70
CA VAL A 331 27.93 -1.22 1.17
C VAL A 331 26.98 -1.19 -0.02
N LEU A 332 26.60 -2.37 -0.51
CA LEU A 332 25.54 -2.46 -1.50
C LEU A 332 24.22 -2.10 -0.82
N ALA A 333 23.37 -1.32 -1.47
CA ALA A 333 22.08 -0.91 -0.92
C ALA A 333 21.00 -0.87 -2.01
N TRP A 334 19.75 -1.11 -1.61
CA TRP A 334 18.57 -0.91 -2.44
C TRP A 334 17.36 -0.53 -1.60
N GLY A 335 16.45 0.22 -2.22
CA GLY A 335 15.15 0.61 -1.68
C GLY A 335 14.09 0.40 -2.75
N LEU A 336 13.30 -0.66 -2.60
CA LEU A 336 12.33 -1.12 -3.58
C LEU A 336 10.92 -0.78 -3.10
N GLY A 337 10.11 -0.21 -3.99
CA GLY A 337 8.68 0.02 -3.76
C GLY A 337 7.91 -1.29 -3.82
N MET A 338 7.10 -1.55 -2.79
CA MET A 338 6.36 -2.79 -2.70
C MET A 338 5.00 -2.71 -3.41
N GLU A 339 4.35 -1.56 -3.34
CA GLU A 339 2.99 -1.35 -3.81
C GLU A 339 2.84 -1.65 -5.29
N ARG A 340 3.79 -1.20 -6.12
CA ARG A 340 3.76 -1.48 -7.56
C ARG A 340 3.80 -2.98 -7.83
N ALA A 341 4.63 -3.74 -7.10
CA ALA A 341 4.70 -5.19 -7.24
C ALA A 341 3.41 -5.89 -6.79
N ILE A 342 2.79 -5.42 -5.70
CA ILE A 342 1.50 -5.95 -5.21
C ILE A 342 0.38 -5.64 -6.20
N SER A 343 0.28 -4.38 -6.64
CA SER A 343 -0.74 -3.92 -7.59
C SER A 343 -0.66 -4.69 -8.91
N MET A 344 0.56 -4.91 -9.43
CA MET A 344 0.77 -5.74 -10.61
C MET A 344 0.31 -7.19 -10.41
N TYR A 345 0.58 -7.79 -9.25
CA TYR A 345 0.18 -9.16 -8.96
C TYR A 345 -1.35 -9.33 -8.88
N TYR A 346 -2.03 -8.40 -8.23
CA TYR A 346 -3.48 -8.45 -8.04
C TYR A 346 -4.30 -7.79 -9.17
N GLY A 347 -3.64 -7.15 -10.14
CA GLY A 347 -4.32 -6.40 -11.19
C GLY A 347 -5.03 -5.14 -10.67
N ILE A 348 -4.52 -4.54 -9.60
CA ILE A 348 -5.07 -3.32 -9.00
C ILE A 348 -4.53 -2.11 -9.76
N THR A 349 -5.43 -1.27 -10.27
CA THR A 349 -5.09 -0.08 -11.06
C THR A 349 -4.94 1.18 -10.22
N ASP A 350 -5.61 1.23 -9.07
CA ASP A 350 -5.58 2.35 -8.13
C ASP A 350 -4.89 1.92 -6.84
N ILE A 351 -3.74 2.51 -6.53
CA ILE A 351 -2.93 2.15 -5.36
C ILE A 351 -3.71 2.31 -4.04
N ARG A 352 -4.74 3.16 -4.00
CA ARG A 352 -5.57 3.38 -2.81
C ARG A 352 -6.40 2.15 -2.46
N ASP A 353 -6.72 1.32 -3.44
CA ASP A 353 -7.42 0.05 -3.22
C ASP A 353 -6.54 -1.00 -2.52
N LEU A 354 -5.24 -0.74 -2.35
CA LEU A 354 -4.36 -1.57 -1.50
C LEU A 354 -4.65 -1.40 -0.02
N TYR A 355 -5.16 -0.24 0.41
CA TYR A 355 -5.31 0.10 1.84
C TYR A 355 -6.73 0.51 2.21
N LYS A 356 -7.68 0.37 1.29
CA LYS A 356 -9.09 0.62 1.54
C LYS A 356 -9.67 -0.46 2.45
N ASN A 357 -10.52 -0.05 3.39
CA ASN A 357 -11.26 -0.97 4.27
C ASN A 357 -12.44 -1.65 3.54
N ASP A 358 -12.17 -2.35 2.44
CA ASP A 358 -13.17 -3.10 1.67
C ASP A 358 -13.17 -4.58 2.08
N LEU A 359 -14.15 -4.96 2.90
CA LEU A 359 -14.31 -6.33 3.38
C LEU A 359 -14.69 -7.31 2.26
N LYS A 360 -15.35 -6.85 1.19
CA LYS A 360 -15.69 -7.70 0.05
C LYS A 360 -14.42 -8.04 -0.72
N GLN A 361 -13.60 -7.04 -1.03
CA GLN A 361 -12.29 -7.24 -1.64
C GLN A 361 -11.43 -8.21 -0.81
N LEU A 362 -11.33 -8.00 0.51
CA LEU A 362 -10.57 -8.88 1.40
C LEU A 362 -11.05 -10.35 1.35
N ARG A 363 -12.37 -10.57 1.23
CA ARG A 363 -12.99 -11.91 1.15
C ARG A 363 -12.87 -12.56 -0.22
N GLU A 364 -12.77 -11.78 -1.28
CA GLU A 364 -12.76 -12.28 -2.66
C GLU A 364 -11.34 -12.37 -3.25
N ILE A 365 -10.42 -11.55 -2.77
CA ILE A 365 -9.04 -11.53 -3.29
C ILE A 365 -8.37 -12.88 -3.07
N LYS A 366 -7.58 -13.30 -4.04
CA LYS A 366 -6.83 -14.55 -3.95
C LYS A 366 -5.70 -14.39 -2.92
N ALA A 367 -5.36 -15.47 -2.24
CA ALA A 367 -4.18 -15.48 -1.39
C ALA A 367 -2.92 -15.15 -2.21
N TRP A 368 -1.91 -14.59 -1.55
CA TRP A 368 -0.60 -14.44 -2.18
C TRP A 368 0.02 -15.83 -2.37
N LEU A 369 0.11 -16.29 -3.63
CA LEU A 369 0.47 -17.68 -4.00
C LEU A 369 1.79 -17.77 -4.77
N LYS A 370 2.70 -16.83 -4.58
CA LYS A 370 4.03 -16.88 -5.20
C LYS A 370 5.01 -17.72 -4.40
#